data_AF-I7CTH4-F1
#
_entry.id   AF-I7CTH4-F1
#
_cell.length_a   1.000
_cell.length_b   1.000
_cell.length_c   1.000
_cell.angle_alpha   90.00
_cell.angle_beta   90.00
_cell.angle_gamma   90.00
#
_symmetry.space_group_name_H-M   'P 1'
#
loop_
_entity.id
_entity.type
_entity.pdbx_description
1 polymer ?
#
loop_
_entity_poly.entity_id
_entity_poly.type
_entity_poly.pdbx_seq_one_letter_code
_entity_poly.pdbx_strand_id
1 'polypeptide(L)'
;ASAAEQKNGYLAQVLDEIRHTHQCGFVNYYFSKHYHDPAGHNDARRTRAIGPLWKGMKRVFADGFISGDAVECSVNLQLVGEACFTNPLIVAVTEWASANGDEITPTVFLSIETDELRHMANGYQTVVSIANDPAAQKYLNTDLNNAFWTQQKYFTPV
;
A
#
# COMPACT_ATOMS: atom_id res chain seq x y z
N ALA A 1 -1.64 12.09 -15.62
CA ALA A 1 -2.87 11.90 -16.43
C ALA A 1 -3.39 13.22 -16.98
N SER A 2 -3.76 13.23 -18.26
CA SER A 2 -4.47 14.35 -18.92
C SER A 2 -5.95 14.06 -19.15
N ALA A 3 -6.32 12.79 -19.40
CA ALA A 3 -7.71 12.37 -19.56
C ALA A 3 -8.51 12.50 -18.25
N ALA A 4 -9.74 13.01 -18.34
CA ALA A 4 -10.60 13.25 -17.18
C ALA A 4 -10.93 11.97 -16.41
N GLU A 5 -11.24 10.88 -17.12
CA GLU A 5 -11.56 9.59 -16.49
C GLU A 5 -10.35 9.00 -15.75
N GLN A 6 -9.15 9.08 -16.32
CA GLN A 6 -7.93 8.64 -15.65
C GLN A 6 -7.64 9.47 -14.39
N LYS A 7 -7.87 10.79 -14.44
CA LYS A 7 -7.78 11.65 -13.23
C LYS A 7 -8.81 11.23 -12.18
N ASN A 8 -10.03 10.88 -12.59
CA ASN A 8 -11.09 10.46 -11.69
C ASN A 8 -10.79 9.10 -11.03
N GLY A 9 -10.19 8.16 -11.76
CA GLY A 9 -9.70 6.89 -11.21
C GLY A 9 -8.66 7.10 -10.11
N TYR A 10 -7.64 7.92 -10.36
CA TYR A 10 -6.65 8.27 -9.33
C TYR A 10 -7.28 9.07 -8.17
N LEU A 11 -8.27 9.93 -8.44
CA LEU A 11 -8.98 10.65 -7.39
C LEU A 11 -9.73 9.69 -6.45
N ALA A 12 -10.41 8.66 -6.99
CA ALA A 12 -11.05 7.65 -6.15
C ALA A 12 -10.04 6.99 -5.19
N GLN A 13 -8.87 6.59 -5.71
CA GLN A 13 -7.80 6.03 -4.88
C GLN A 13 -7.28 7.03 -3.83
N VAL A 14 -7.17 8.33 -4.13
CA VAL A 14 -6.82 9.35 -3.12
C VAL A 14 -7.78 9.34 -1.93
N LEU A 15 -9.09 9.22 -2.18
CA LEU A 15 -10.09 9.20 -1.12
C LEU A 15 -10.05 7.86 -0.35
N ASP A 16 -9.84 6.76 -1.06
CA ASP A 16 -9.68 5.44 -0.46
C ASP A 16 -8.44 5.40 0.47
N GLU A 17 -7.30 5.98 0.08
CA GLU A 17 -6.12 6.00 0.98
C GLU A 17 -6.30 6.87 2.23
N ILE A 18 -7.13 7.92 2.15
CA ILE A 18 -7.54 8.67 3.34
C ILE A 18 -8.39 7.78 4.26
N ARG A 19 -9.32 7.01 3.68
CA ARG A 19 -10.15 6.03 4.40
C ARG A 19 -9.27 4.96 5.06
N HIS A 20 -8.33 4.36 4.33
CA HIS A 20 -7.43 3.31 4.79
C HIS A 20 -6.53 3.80 5.93
N THR A 21 -6.02 5.03 5.83
CA THR A 21 -5.24 5.67 6.89
C THR A 21 -6.03 5.77 8.21
N HIS A 22 -7.31 6.15 8.12
CA HIS A 22 -8.18 6.19 9.30
C HIS A 22 -8.53 4.80 9.83
N GLN A 23 -8.75 3.81 8.95
CA GLN A 23 -9.05 2.42 9.32
C GLN A 23 -7.88 1.77 10.07
N CYS A 24 -6.65 1.86 9.55
CA CYS A 24 -5.44 1.37 10.24
C CYS A 24 -5.18 2.11 11.56
N GLY A 25 -5.50 3.41 11.61
CA GLY A 25 -5.50 4.18 12.85
C GLY A 25 -6.55 3.66 13.85
N PHE A 26 -7.74 3.30 13.37
CA PHE A 26 -8.84 2.80 14.20
C PHE A 26 -8.52 1.44 14.82
N VAL A 27 -7.89 0.52 14.09
CA VAL A 27 -7.46 -0.79 14.64
C VAL A 27 -6.56 -0.59 15.86
N ASN A 28 -5.51 0.23 15.73
CA ASN A 28 -4.62 0.54 16.86
C ASN A 28 -5.34 1.28 17.99
N TYR A 29 -6.25 2.19 17.65
CA TYR A 29 -7.06 2.89 18.64
C TYR A 29 -7.98 1.94 19.42
N TYR A 30 -8.59 0.95 18.76
CA TYR A 30 -9.41 -0.07 19.39
C TYR A 30 -8.58 -0.93 20.35
N PHE A 31 -7.44 -1.46 19.89
CA PHE A 31 -6.55 -2.23 20.75
C PHE A 31 -5.99 -1.41 21.92
N SER A 32 -5.68 -0.13 21.73
CA SER A 32 -5.27 0.78 22.82
C SER A 32 -6.33 0.93 23.92
N LYS A 33 -7.60 0.66 23.62
CA LYS A 33 -8.73 0.79 24.56
C LYS A 33 -9.17 -0.52 25.17
N HIS A 34 -8.98 -1.63 24.45
CA HIS A 34 -9.64 -2.90 24.77
C HIS A 34 -8.68 -4.09 24.89
N TYR A 35 -7.43 -3.96 24.45
CA TYR A 35 -6.39 -4.97 24.65
C TYR A 35 -5.75 -4.82 26.03
N HIS A 36 -5.16 -5.91 26.52
CA HIS A 36 -4.51 -5.92 27.83
C HIS A 36 -3.22 -5.07 27.86
N ASP A 37 -2.55 -4.89 26.72
CA ASP A 37 -1.35 -4.04 26.60
C ASP A 37 -1.56 -2.90 25.57
N PRO A 38 -1.90 -1.69 26.02
CA PRO A 38 -2.10 -0.56 25.11
C PRO A 38 -0.77 0.11 24.68
N ALA A 39 0.36 -0.22 25.29
CA ALA A 39 1.63 0.42 24.96
C ALA A 39 2.07 0.08 23.52
N GLY A 40 2.57 1.06 22.79
CA GLY A 40 2.90 0.89 21.37
C GLY A 40 1.69 1.07 20.45
N HIS A 41 0.54 0.44 20.73
CA HIS A 41 -0.70 0.72 19.99
C HIS A 41 -1.11 2.20 20.12
N ASN A 42 -0.90 2.79 21.29
CA ASN A 42 -1.31 4.15 21.61
C ASN A 42 -0.34 5.24 21.13
N ASP A 43 0.88 4.89 20.71
CA ASP A 43 1.92 5.89 20.42
C ASP A 43 2.93 5.53 19.31
N ALA A 44 2.67 4.46 18.54
CA ALA A 44 3.53 3.99 17.44
C ALA A 44 4.02 5.10 16.52
N ARG A 45 3.22 6.16 16.28
CA ARG A 45 3.58 7.29 15.41
C ARG A 45 4.87 8.01 15.85
N ARG A 46 5.21 7.96 17.14
CA ARG A 46 6.51 8.42 17.67
C ARG A 46 7.48 7.27 17.94
N THR A 47 7.03 6.19 18.59
CA THR A 47 7.91 5.13 19.11
C THR A 47 8.51 4.28 17.99
N ARG A 48 7.84 4.16 16.82
CA ARG A 48 8.40 3.50 15.63
C ARG A 48 9.73 4.09 15.15
N ALA A 49 10.03 5.35 15.50
CA ALA A 49 11.27 6.02 15.09
C ALA A 49 12.53 5.43 15.75
N ILE A 50 12.38 4.65 16.83
CA ILE A 50 13.47 4.05 17.59
C ILE A 50 14.09 2.86 16.84
N GLY A 51 13.26 2.02 16.22
CA GLY A 51 13.70 0.75 15.62
C GLY A 51 14.20 0.86 14.17
N PRO A 52 15.07 -0.06 13.72
CA PRO A 52 15.61 -0.04 12.36
C PRO A 52 14.60 -0.46 11.30
N LEU A 53 13.64 -1.34 11.63
CA LEU A 53 12.63 -1.85 10.69
C LEU A 53 11.80 -0.72 10.06
N TRP A 54 11.49 0.32 10.83
CA TRP A 54 10.74 1.47 10.35
C TRP A 54 11.42 2.19 9.18
N LYS A 55 12.75 2.16 9.09
CA LYS A 55 13.49 2.77 7.98
C LYS A 55 13.23 2.05 6.66
N GLY A 56 13.17 0.72 6.69
CA GLY A 56 12.84 -0.10 5.51
C GLY A 56 11.39 0.10 5.07
N MET A 57 10.45 0.12 6.03
CA MET A 57 9.04 0.38 5.73
C MET A 57 8.83 1.73 5.02
N LYS A 58 9.51 2.79 5.50
CA LYS A 58 9.45 4.09 4.82
C LYS A 58 9.99 4.04 3.40
N ARG A 59 11.01 3.22 3.12
CA ARG A 59 11.57 3.14 1.76
C ARG A 59 10.55 2.57 0.78
N VAL A 60 9.80 1.55 1.17
CA VAL A 60 8.88 0.84 0.27
C VAL A 60 7.48 1.45 0.22
N PHE A 61 6.95 1.92 1.36
CA PHE A 61 5.55 2.36 1.53
C PHE A 61 5.43 3.85 1.94
N ALA A 62 6.48 4.64 1.77
CA ALA A 62 6.41 6.09 1.83
C ALA A 62 7.24 6.71 0.70
N ASP A 63 8.56 6.74 0.87
CA ASP A 63 9.47 7.44 -0.04
C ASP A 63 9.36 6.87 -1.48
N GLY A 64 9.30 5.54 -1.63
CA GLY A 64 9.15 4.87 -2.93
C GLY A 64 7.81 5.09 -3.63
N PHE A 65 6.79 5.58 -2.93
CA PHE A 65 5.47 5.86 -3.52
C PHE A 65 5.35 7.29 -4.06
N ILE A 66 6.29 8.19 -3.70
CA ILE A 66 6.14 9.62 -3.99
C ILE A 66 7.40 10.32 -4.49
N SER A 67 8.57 9.67 -4.43
CA SER A 67 9.86 10.29 -4.76
C SER A 67 10.50 9.61 -5.96
N GLY A 68 10.23 10.12 -7.16
CA GLY A 68 10.74 9.60 -8.43
C GLY A 68 9.93 10.10 -9.62
N ASP A 69 10.11 9.47 -10.78
CA ASP A 69 9.16 9.65 -11.88
C ASP A 69 7.77 9.17 -11.42
N ALA A 70 6.70 9.84 -11.86
CA ALA A 70 5.34 9.45 -11.49
C ALA A 70 4.98 8.04 -11.97
N VAL A 71 5.53 7.59 -13.11
CA VAL A 71 5.38 6.21 -13.59
C VAL A 71 6.13 5.23 -12.69
N GLU A 72 7.37 5.53 -12.28
CA GLU A 72 8.12 4.69 -11.32
C GLU A 72 7.37 4.58 -9.97
N CYS A 73 6.82 5.70 -9.49
CA CYS A 73 6.00 5.73 -8.27
C CYS A 73 4.71 4.90 -8.43
N SER A 74 4.02 5.03 -9.57
CA SER A 74 2.82 4.24 -9.88
C SER A 74 3.12 2.75 -9.97
N VAL A 75 4.27 2.37 -10.52
CA VAL A 75 4.68 0.97 -10.59
C VAL A 75 5.07 0.45 -9.20
N ASN A 76 5.75 1.24 -8.36
CA ASN A 76 6.00 0.90 -6.96
C ASN A 76 4.70 0.72 -6.17
N LEU A 77 3.75 1.64 -6.30
CA LEU A 77 2.49 1.64 -5.57
C LEU A 77 1.54 0.60 -6.14
N GLN A 78 0.98 0.83 -7.33
CA GLN A 78 -0.17 0.07 -7.82
C GLN A 78 0.21 -1.26 -8.46
N LEU A 79 1.26 -1.26 -9.30
CA LEU A 79 1.57 -2.43 -10.11
C LEU A 79 2.38 -3.49 -9.35
N VAL A 80 3.14 -3.08 -8.32
CA VAL A 80 3.93 -3.98 -7.47
C VAL A 80 3.41 -3.97 -6.04
N GLY A 81 3.40 -2.82 -5.36
CA GLY A 81 3.00 -2.71 -3.94
C GLY A 81 1.63 -3.32 -3.70
N GLU A 82 0.60 -2.80 -4.36
CA GLU A 82 -0.78 -3.23 -4.21
C GLU A 82 -1.04 -4.59 -4.86
N ALA A 83 -0.77 -4.70 -6.17
CA ALA A 83 -1.12 -5.91 -6.92
C ALA A 83 -0.31 -7.17 -6.51
N CYS A 84 0.95 -7.02 -6.08
CA CYS A 84 1.79 -8.17 -5.70
C CYS A 84 1.81 -8.42 -4.19
N PHE A 85 1.72 -7.37 -3.36
CA PHE A 85 1.85 -7.50 -1.90
C PHE A 85 0.56 -7.14 -1.16
N THR A 86 0.07 -5.89 -1.20
CA THR A 86 -1.02 -5.41 -0.34
C THR A 86 -2.30 -6.22 -0.52
N ASN A 87 -2.77 -6.41 -1.76
CA ASN A 87 -4.04 -7.08 -2.02
C ASN A 87 -4.09 -8.51 -1.43
N PRO A 88 -3.12 -9.41 -1.71
CA PRO A 88 -3.09 -10.71 -1.03
C PRO A 88 -2.74 -10.62 0.47
N LEU A 89 -1.86 -9.68 0.87
CA LEU A 89 -1.43 -9.52 2.26
C LEU A 89 -2.60 -9.18 3.18
N ILE A 90 -3.49 -8.27 2.76
CA ILE A 90 -4.63 -7.84 3.57
C ILE A 90 -5.50 -9.04 3.92
N VAL A 91 -5.86 -9.88 2.94
CA VAL A 91 -6.64 -11.11 3.19
C VAL A 91 -5.87 -12.06 4.11
N ALA A 92 -4.60 -12.33 3.81
CA ALA A 92 -3.78 -13.25 4.62
C ALA A 92 -3.68 -12.78 6.09
N VAL A 93 -3.56 -11.48 6.34
CA VAL A 93 -3.55 -10.93 7.70
C VAL A 93 -4.87 -11.22 8.43
N THR A 94 -6.02 -11.19 7.74
CA THR A 94 -7.30 -11.55 8.37
C THR A 94 -7.41 -13.04 8.71
N GLU A 95 -6.82 -13.90 7.89
CA GLU A 95 -6.77 -15.35 8.15
C GLU A 95 -5.91 -15.62 9.40
N TRP A 96 -4.72 -15.00 9.49
CA TRP A 96 -3.86 -15.13 10.66
C TRP A 96 -4.46 -14.48 11.91
N ALA A 97 -5.11 -13.33 11.78
CA ALA A 97 -5.73 -12.63 12.90
C ALA A 97 -6.84 -13.50 13.53
N SER A 98 -7.79 -13.97 12.73
CA SER A 98 -8.90 -14.81 13.21
C SER A 98 -8.39 -16.14 13.78
N ALA A 99 -7.39 -16.78 13.15
CA ALA A 99 -6.75 -17.98 13.69
C ALA A 99 -6.10 -17.78 15.07
N ASN A 100 -5.77 -16.52 15.44
CA ASN A 100 -5.21 -16.14 16.73
C ASN A 100 -6.20 -15.40 17.64
N GLY A 101 -7.50 -15.40 17.31
CA GLY A 101 -8.56 -14.82 18.15
C GLY A 101 -8.76 -13.31 18.03
N ASP A 102 -8.22 -12.68 16.98
CA ASP A 102 -8.47 -11.29 16.63
C ASP A 102 -9.53 -11.18 15.52
N GLU A 103 -10.72 -10.71 15.90
CA GLU A 103 -11.83 -10.41 14.97
C GLU A 103 -11.94 -8.92 14.59
N ILE A 104 -11.12 -8.06 15.21
CA ILE A 104 -11.09 -6.63 14.92
C ILE A 104 -10.37 -6.37 13.60
N THR A 105 -9.23 -7.02 13.40
CA THR A 105 -8.48 -6.89 12.14
C THR A 105 -9.30 -7.38 10.95
N PRO A 106 -9.93 -8.59 10.95
CA PRO A 106 -10.83 -9.01 9.87
C PRO A 106 -11.96 -8.02 9.57
N THR A 107 -12.62 -7.50 10.60
CA THR A 107 -13.72 -6.52 10.44
C THR A 107 -13.26 -5.29 9.63
N VAL A 108 -12.05 -4.81 9.87
CA VAL A 108 -11.53 -3.61 9.21
C VAL A 108 -10.85 -3.93 7.88
N PHE A 109 -9.98 -4.94 7.84
CA PHE A 109 -9.14 -5.25 6.69
C PHE A 109 -9.93 -5.86 5.53
N LEU A 110 -10.96 -6.68 5.79
CA LEU A 110 -11.87 -7.12 4.73
C LEU A 110 -12.70 -5.96 4.16
N SER A 111 -12.86 -4.85 4.88
CA SER A 111 -13.47 -3.64 4.35
C SER A 111 -12.50 -2.81 3.49
N ILE A 112 -11.22 -2.77 3.83
CA ILE A 112 -10.15 -2.16 3.01
C ILE A 112 -10.03 -2.92 1.68
N GLU A 113 -9.98 -4.25 1.73
CA GLU A 113 -9.76 -5.10 0.54
C GLU A 113 -10.76 -4.83 -0.59
N THR A 114 -12.02 -4.49 -0.25
CA THR A 114 -13.04 -4.16 -1.26
C THR A 114 -12.72 -2.95 -2.15
N ASP A 115 -11.76 -2.11 -1.74
CA ASP A 115 -11.32 -0.93 -2.49
C ASP A 115 -10.12 -1.23 -3.42
N GLU A 116 -9.28 -2.21 -3.07
CA GLU A 116 -7.96 -2.47 -3.70
C GLU A 116 -8.04 -2.83 -5.19
N LEU A 117 -9.12 -3.49 -5.63
CA LEU A 117 -9.32 -3.81 -7.06
C LEU A 117 -9.39 -2.55 -7.94
N ARG A 118 -9.89 -1.42 -7.42
CA ARG A 118 -9.90 -0.15 -8.16
C ARG A 118 -8.49 0.44 -8.26
N HIS A 119 -7.64 0.19 -7.28
CA HIS A 119 -6.26 0.71 -7.22
C HIS A 119 -5.34 -0.08 -8.15
N MET A 120 -5.51 -1.41 -8.19
CA MET A 120 -4.89 -2.26 -9.20
C MET A 120 -5.27 -1.84 -10.62
N ALA A 121 -6.54 -1.49 -10.85
CA ALA A 121 -7.00 -0.98 -12.15
C ALA A 121 -6.33 0.36 -12.52
N ASN A 122 -6.05 1.24 -11.54
CA ASN A 122 -5.28 2.47 -11.77
C ASN A 122 -3.84 2.16 -12.22
N GLY A 123 -3.16 1.18 -11.61
CA GLY A 123 -1.84 0.73 -12.06
C GLY A 123 -1.86 0.18 -13.49
N TYR A 124 -2.87 -0.62 -13.83
CA TYR A 124 -3.09 -1.09 -15.19
C TYR A 124 -3.29 0.09 -16.17
N GLN A 125 -4.14 1.06 -15.82
CA GLN A 125 -4.40 2.22 -16.67
C GLN A 125 -3.20 3.17 -16.79
N THR A 126 -2.29 3.21 -15.81
CA THR A 126 -0.99 3.89 -15.98
C THR A 126 -0.26 3.31 -17.18
N VAL A 127 -0.11 1.98 -17.25
CA VAL A 127 0.59 1.30 -18.35
C VAL A 127 -0.11 1.55 -19.68
N VAL A 128 -1.45 1.39 -19.73
CA VAL A 128 -2.23 1.65 -20.96
C VAL A 128 -2.02 3.09 -21.46
N SER A 129 -2.02 4.08 -20.55
CA SER A 129 -1.92 5.49 -20.92
C SER A 129 -0.59 5.89 -21.56
N ILE A 130 0.48 5.12 -21.32
CA ILE A 130 1.82 5.38 -21.86
C ILE A 130 2.25 4.35 -22.91
N ALA A 131 1.47 3.29 -23.15
CA ALA A 131 1.89 2.15 -23.97
C ALA A 131 2.28 2.50 -25.41
N ASN A 132 1.70 3.57 -25.96
CA ASN A 132 1.99 4.07 -27.32
C ASN A 132 3.07 5.16 -27.35
N ASP A 133 3.59 5.59 -26.19
CA ASP A 133 4.74 6.49 -26.11
C ASP A 133 6.04 5.68 -26.37
N PRO A 134 6.87 6.04 -27.36
CA PRO A 134 8.17 5.40 -27.58
C PRO A 134 9.08 5.37 -26.35
N ALA A 135 8.89 6.29 -25.39
CA ALA A 135 9.61 6.29 -24.11
C ALA A 135 9.30 5.04 -23.28
N ALA A 136 8.06 4.52 -23.32
CA ALA A 136 7.66 3.33 -22.56
C ALA A 136 8.47 2.10 -22.98
N GLN A 137 8.76 1.94 -24.28
CA GLN A 137 9.61 0.84 -24.76
C GLN A 137 11.06 0.92 -24.27
N LYS A 138 11.53 2.12 -23.91
CA LYS A 138 12.90 2.35 -23.44
C LYS A 138 13.04 2.23 -21.93
N TYR A 139 12.05 2.70 -21.17
CA TYR A 139 12.23 2.95 -19.73
C TYR A 139 11.33 2.08 -18.84
N LEU A 140 10.12 1.72 -19.28
CA LEU A 140 9.11 1.11 -18.39
C LEU A 140 9.58 -0.18 -17.71
N ASN A 141 10.26 -1.08 -18.44
CA ASN A 141 10.75 -2.33 -17.87
C ASN A 141 11.89 -2.11 -16.86
N THR A 142 12.70 -1.07 -17.03
CA THR A 142 13.75 -0.70 -16.07
C THR A 142 13.12 -0.22 -14.77
N ASP A 143 12.14 0.68 -14.86
CA ASP A 143 11.42 1.19 -13.69
C ASP A 143 10.65 0.08 -12.98
N LEU A 144 10.01 -0.81 -13.74
CA LEU A 144 9.33 -1.98 -13.20
C LEU A 144 10.26 -2.93 -12.45
N ASN A 145 11.42 -3.25 -13.02
CA ASN A 145 12.40 -4.10 -12.34
C ASN A 145 12.90 -3.43 -11.04
N ASN A 146 13.18 -2.13 -11.08
CA ASN A 146 13.65 -1.38 -9.91
C ASN A 146 12.58 -1.33 -8.82
N ALA A 147 11.32 -1.08 -9.18
CA ALA A 147 10.18 -1.08 -8.28
C ALA A 147 9.94 -2.46 -7.67
N PHE A 148 9.91 -3.52 -8.50
CA PHE A 148 9.78 -4.90 -8.03
C PHE A 148 10.85 -5.22 -7.00
N TRP A 149 12.12 -4.95 -7.32
CA TRP A 149 13.23 -5.23 -6.42
C TRP A 149 13.17 -4.39 -5.14
N THR A 150 12.73 -3.13 -5.23
CA THR A 150 12.52 -2.24 -4.08
C THR A 150 11.52 -2.83 -3.11
N GLN A 151 10.34 -3.25 -3.60
CA GLN A 151 9.25 -3.76 -2.76
C GLN A 151 9.60 -5.12 -2.15
N GLN A 152 10.01 -6.10 -2.97
CA GLN A 152 10.32 -7.45 -2.47
C GLN A 152 11.48 -7.46 -1.46
N LYS A 153 12.45 -6.54 -1.59
CA LYS A 153 13.63 -6.54 -0.72
C LYS A 153 13.28 -6.31 0.75
N TYR A 154 12.14 -5.66 1.00
CA TYR A 154 11.60 -5.47 2.34
C TYR A 154 10.56 -6.53 2.70
N PHE A 155 9.55 -6.77 1.85
CA PHE A 155 8.42 -7.65 2.19
C PHE A 155 8.72 -9.14 2.14
N THR A 156 9.78 -9.59 1.48
CA THR A 156 10.16 -11.00 1.53
C THR A 156 10.71 -11.42 2.90
N PRO A 157 11.63 -10.67 3.53
CA PRO A 157 12.14 -11.05 4.86
C PRO A 157 11.36 -10.53 6.07
N VAL A 158 10.44 -9.57 5.91
CA VAL A 158 9.64 -8.96 6.99
C VAL A 158 8.24 -9.53 6.98
#